data_AF-A0A1B6F7I1-F1
#
_entry.id   AF-A0A1B6F7I1-F1
#
_cell.length_a   1.000
_cell.length_b   1.000
_cell.length_c   1.000
_cell.angle_alpha   90.00
_cell.angle_beta   90.00
_cell.angle_gamma   90.00
#
_symmetry.space_group_name_H-M   'P 1'
#
loop_
_entity.id
_entity.type
_entity.pdbx_description
1 polymer ?
#
loop_
_entity_poly.entity_id
_entity_poly.type
_entity_poly.pdbx_seq_one_letter_code
_entity_poly.pdbx_strand_id
1 'polypeptide(L)'
;TLTGLHCSTGTVLTIWSMASLSTSMITIVQADDESKPVTECRVRYLSFLGIGHNVKHCAFIMHTAQDLFIAHVFHCEPSSGALCKTIEAACKLRYQKCLDAHPGRTAATAAGQGKGLGATIKSLVSGLTGRRPRTADS
;
A
#
# COMPACT_ATOMS: atom_id res chain seq x y z
N THR A 1 7.32 23.77 9.35
CA THR A 1 6.12 24.41 8.77
C THR A 1 6.13 24.12 7.27
N LEU A 2 5.13 23.37 6.77
CA LEU A 2 5.02 22.97 5.36
C LEU A 2 4.69 24.19 4.48
N THR A 3 5.66 25.06 4.27
CA THR A 3 5.61 26.16 3.30
C THR A 3 6.39 25.69 2.08
N GLY A 4 5.70 25.13 1.08
CA GLY A 4 6.37 24.66 -0.13
C GLY A 4 5.55 23.85 -1.15
N LEU A 5 4.29 23.52 -0.88
CA LEU A 5 3.40 23.01 -1.94
C LEU A 5 2.60 24.17 -2.53
N HIS A 6 3.12 24.78 -3.58
CA HIS A 6 2.32 25.58 -4.51
C HIS A 6 1.49 24.61 -5.36
N CYS A 7 0.45 24.04 -4.75
CA CYS A 7 -0.51 23.17 -5.43
C CYS A 7 -1.58 24.07 -6.06
N SER A 8 -1.37 24.44 -7.33
CA SER A 8 -2.39 25.14 -8.10
C SER A 8 -3.59 24.21 -8.30
N THR A 9 -4.77 24.73 -7.97
CA THR A 9 -6.10 24.29 -8.41
C THR A 9 -6.74 23.12 -7.62
N GLY A 10 -7.79 23.44 -6.85
CA GLY A 10 -8.86 22.49 -6.51
C GLY A 10 -8.92 21.92 -5.09
N THR A 11 -8.55 22.68 -4.05
CA THR A 11 -8.78 22.25 -2.65
C THR A 11 -10.27 22.30 -2.33
N VAL A 12 -10.98 21.19 -2.51
CA VAL A 12 -12.28 21.00 -1.88
C VAL A 12 -11.99 20.66 -0.41
N LEU A 13 -11.91 21.68 0.43
CA LEU A 13 -11.83 21.57 1.90
C LEU A 13 -13.17 21.04 2.41
N THR A 14 -13.44 19.75 2.22
CA THR A 14 -14.58 19.11 2.85
C THR A 14 -14.09 18.41 4.11
N ILE A 15 -14.55 18.90 5.26
CA ILE A 15 -14.28 18.31 6.57
C ILE A 15 -15.14 17.05 6.67
N TRP A 16 -14.52 15.88 6.67
CA TRP A 16 -15.23 14.60 6.80
C TRP A 16 -14.97 13.96 8.16
N SER A 17 -16.02 13.35 8.72
CA SER A 17 -16.01 12.77 10.07
C SER A 17 -15.79 11.26 10.10
N MET A 18 -15.96 10.53 8.98
CA MET A 18 -15.76 9.07 8.94
C MET A 18 -15.23 8.58 7.58
N ALA A 19 -14.30 7.62 7.63
CA ALA A 19 -13.80 6.91 6.45
C ALA A 19 -13.78 5.40 6.72
N SER A 20 -14.36 4.61 5.83
CA SER A 20 -14.22 3.16 5.82
C SER A 20 -13.06 2.76 4.91
N LEU A 21 -12.33 1.72 5.31
CA LEU A 21 -11.05 1.37 4.70
C LEU A 21 -11.02 -0.10 4.28
N SER A 22 -10.67 -0.32 3.01
CA SER A 22 -10.37 -1.61 2.41
C SER A 22 -8.93 -1.62 1.91
N THR A 23 -8.36 -2.82 1.74
CA THR A 23 -6.98 -2.98 1.22
C THR A 23 -6.75 -2.36 -0.16
N SER A 24 -7.80 -1.98 -0.90
CA SER A 24 -7.68 -1.41 -2.25
C SER A 24 -8.35 -0.04 -2.40
N MET A 25 -9.22 0.33 -1.46
CA MET A 25 -10.10 1.50 -1.57
C MET A 25 -10.31 2.12 -0.18
N ILE A 26 -10.36 3.44 -0.15
CA ILE A 26 -10.74 4.27 0.97
C ILE A 26 -12.07 4.92 0.59
N THR A 27 -13.11 4.68 1.37
CA THR A 27 -14.43 5.25 1.12
C THR A 27 -14.70 6.29 2.18
N ILE A 28 -14.94 7.52 1.74
CA ILE A 28 -15.26 8.64 2.61
C ILE A 28 -16.78 8.76 2.68
N VAL A 29 -17.30 8.82 3.91
CA VAL A 29 -18.74 8.85 4.17
C VAL A 29 -19.05 10.06 5.06
N GLN A 30 -20.21 10.68 4.84
CA GLN A 30 -20.67 11.79 5.67
C GLN A 30 -21.27 11.23 6.97
N ALA A 31 -21.04 11.88 8.11
CA ALA A 31 -21.50 11.35 9.40
C ALA A 31 -23.02 11.39 9.60
N ASP A 32 -23.72 12.23 8.84
CA ASP A 32 -25.17 12.36 8.85
C ASP A 32 -25.88 11.41 7.87
N ASP A 33 -25.17 10.87 6.86
CA ASP A 33 -25.74 9.94 5.88
C ASP A 33 -24.73 8.84 5.52
N GLU A 34 -24.80 7.73 6.27
CA GLU A 34 -23.96 6.56 6.02
C GLU A 34 -24.31 5.82 4.72
N SER A 35 -25.47 6.10 4.12
CA SER A 35 -25.94 5.37 2.96
C SER A 35 -25.27 5.83 1.66
N LYS A 36 -24.61 6.99 1.64
CA LYS A 36 -24.03 7.55 0.42
C LYS A 36 -22.52 7.81 0.57
N PRO A 37 -21.66 7.01 -0.08
CA PRO A 37 -20.25 7.31 -0.13
C PRO A 37 -20.05 8.62 -0.91
N VAL A 38 -19.36 9.56 -0.28
CA VAL A 38 -19.13 10.87 -0.88
C VAL A 38 -18.02 10.77 -1.93
N THR A 39 -16.99 9.99 -1.64
CA THR A 39 -15.94 9.70 -2.59
C THR A 39 -15.22 8.41 -2.26
N GLU A 40 -14.68 7.78 -3.30
CA GLU A 40 -13.88 6.58 -3.22
C GLU A 40 -12.46 6.87 -3.73
N CYS A 41 -11.49 6.74 -2.85
CA CYS A 41 -10.08 6.96 -3.15
C CYS A 41 -9.37 5.60 -3.24
N ARG A 42 -8.67 5.33 -4.34
CA ARG A 42 -7.90 4.08 -4.48
C ARG A 42 -6.55 4.20 -3.78
N VAL A 43 -6.22 3.21 -2.95
CA VAL A 43 -4.98 3.16 -2.15
C VAL A 43 -3.72 3.26 -3.02
N ARG A 44 -3.74 2.71 -4.24
CA ARG A 44 -2.60 2.76 -5.18
C ARG A 44 -2.19 4.18 -5.58
N TYR A 45 -3.13 5.12 -5.60
CA TYR A 45 -2.91 6.48 -6.08
C TYR A 45 -2.58 7.46 -4.95
N LEU A 46 -2.54 6.96 -3.72
CA LEU A 46 -2.24 7.74 -2.54
C LEU A 46 -0.73 8.01 -2.51
N SER A 47 -0.34 9.28 -2.58
CA SER A 47 1.06 9.71 -2.67
C SER A 47 1.62 10.17 -1.32
N PHE A 48 0.80 10.84 -0.51
CA PHE A 48 1.21 11.34 0.80
C PHE A 48 0.09 11.16 1.84
N LEU A 49 0.50 10.91 3.08
CA LEU A 49 -0.37 10.89 4.26
C LEU A 49 0.35 11.66 5.37
N GLY A 50 -0.37 12.55 6.06
CA GLY A 50 0.21 13.34 7.14
C GLY A 50 -0.81 13.75 8.19
N ILE A 51 -0.32 13.93 9.42
CA ILE A 51 -1.05 14.56 10.51
C ILE A 51 -0.64 16.04 10.53
N GLY A 52 -1.61 16.94 10.64
CA GLY A 52 -1.39 18.38 10.72
C GLY A 52 -0.78 18.80 12.05
N HIS A 53 -0.60 20.11 12.24
CA HIS A 53 -0.13 20.66 13.52
C HIS A 53 -1.07 20.31 14.67
N ASN A 54 -2.39 20.28 14.40
CA ASN A 54 -3.37 19.75 15.32
C ASN A 54 -3.48 18.24 15.10
N VAL A 55 -3.34 17.44 16.16
CA VAL A 55 -3.45 15.97 16.14
C VAL A 55 -4.83 15.45 15.73
N LYS A 56 -5.84 16.32 15.70
CA LYS A 56 -7.18 16.03 15.21
C LYS A 56 -7.29 16.18 13.69
N HIS A 57 -6.33 16.84 13.05
CA HIS A 57 -6.32 17.05 11.61
C HIS A 57 -5.35 16.08 10.96
N CYS A 58 -5.81 15.36 9.94
CA CYS A 58 -4.92 14.68 9.01
C CYS A 58 -5.35 14.94 7.57
N ALA A 59 -4.46 14.65 6.64
CA ALA A 59 -4.75 14.71 5.23
C ALA A 59 -4.03 13.61 4.48
N PHE A 60 -4.60 13.19 3.37
CA PHE A 60 -3.87 12.46 2.35
C PHE A 60 -4.00 13.12 0.99
N ILE A 61 -2.99 12.91 0.14
CA ILE A 61 -2.94 13.40 -1.23
C ILE A 61 -3.04 12.21 -2.16
N MET A 62 -3.87 12.33 -3.19
CA MET A 62 -4.00 11.35 -4.26
C MET A 62 -3.63 11.96 -5.61
N HIS A 63 -2.95 11.16 -6.44
CA HIS A 63 -2.69 11.47 -7.83
C HIS A 63 -3.84 10.95 -8.70
N THR A 64 -4.42 11.81 -9.51
CA THR A 64 -5.57 11.48 -10.35
C THR A 64 -5.12 11.10 -11.76
N ALA A 65 -6.00 10.44 -12.51
CA ALA A 65 -5.73 10.11 -13.91
C ALA A 65 -5.54 11.35 -14.83
N GLN A 66 -5.95 12.53 -14.36
CA GLN A 66 -5.79 13.81 -15.07
C GLN A 66 -4.48 14.51 -14.73
N ASP A 67 -3.54 13.81 -14.09
CA ASP A 67 -2.27 14.35 -13.61
C ASP A 67 -2.41 15.47 -12.56
N LEU A 68 -3.56 15.50 -11.88
CA LEU A 68 -3.84 16.43 -10.79
C LEU A 68 -3.63 15.77 -9.43
N PHE A 69 -3.25 16.56 -8.43
CA PHE A 69 -3.18 16.13 -7.04
C PHE A 69 -4.35 16.68 -6.25
N ILE A 70 -5.10 15.79 -5.60
CA ILE A 70 -6.22 16.16 -4.73
C ILE A 70 -5.86 15.83 -3.30
N ALA A 71 -6.02 16.82 -2.41
CA ALA A 71 -5.84 16.64 -0.98
C ALA A 71 -7.21 16.48 -0.29
N HIS A 72 -7.35 15.40 0.48
CA HIS A 72 -8.50 15.17 1.36
C HIS A 72 -8.09 15.45 2.79
N VAL A 73 -8.80 16.35 3.47
CA VAL A 73 -8.50 16.78 4.84
C VAL A 73 -9.61 16.28 5.77
N PHE A 74 -9.22 15.71 6.90
CA PHE A 74 -10.13 15.11 7.88
C PHE A 74 -9.97 15.78 9.23
N HIS A 75 -11.09 15.89 9.95
CA HIS A 75 -11.11 16.24 11.35
C HIS A 75 -11.62 15.03 12.14
N CYS A 76 -10.76 14.48 12.99
CA CYS A 76 -11.03 13.27 13.76
C CYS A 76 -10.93 13.57 15.26
N GLU A 77 -11.95 13.16 16.01
CA GLU A 77 -12.00 13.24 17.47
C GLU A 77 -11.86 11.83 18.07
N PRO A 78 -11.03 11.61 19.11
CA PRO A 78 -10.16 12.57 19.80
C PRO A 78 -8.83 12.88 19.09
N SER A 79 -8.44 12.07 18.10
CA SER A 79 -7.26 12.31 17.26
C SER A 79 -7.35 11.57 15.91
N SER A 80 -6.58 12.00 14.93
CA SER A 80 -6.47 11.35 13.61
C SER A 80 -5.54 10.15 13.58
N GLY A 81 -4.90 9.79 14.71
CA GLY A 81 -3.89 8.75 14.77
C GLY A 81 -4.41 7.37 14.35
N ALA A 82 -5.62 7.01 14.77
CA ALA A 82 -6.26 5.75 14.39
C ALA A 82 -6.53 5.69 12.87
N LEU A 83 -7.07 6.77 12.29
CA LEU A 83 -7.33 6.86 10.85
C LEU A 83 -6.02 6.73 10.05
N CYS A 84 -4.99 7.49 10.42
CA CYS A 84 -3.69 7.43 9.74
C CYS A 84 -3.06 6.03 9.82
N LYS A 85 -3.09 5.36 10.98
CA LYS A 85 -2.57 3.99 11.11
C LYS A 85 -3.32 3.00 10.24
N THR A 86 -4.65 3.13 10.12
CA THR A 86 -5.43 2.23 9.26
C THR A 86 -5.13 2.47 7.78
N ILE A 87 -4.96 3.72 7.36
CA ILE A 87 -4.52 4.04 5.98
C ILE A 87 -3.11 3.48 5.72
N GLU A 88 -2.18 3.67 6.66
CA GLU A 88 -0.82 3.12 6.57
C GLU A 88 -0.83 1.58 6.42
N ALA A 89 -1.63 0.90 7.23
CA ALA A 89 -1.79 -0.55 7.15
C ALA A 89 -2.38 -1.00 5.80
N ALA A 90 -3.39 -0.29 5.29
CA ALA A 90 -3.97 -0.56 3.98
C ALA A 90 -2.93 -0.38 2.86
N CYS A 91 -2.13 0.70 2.90
CA CYS A 91 -1.04 0.94 1.96
C CYS A 91 -0.01 -0.20 1.99
N LYS A 92 0.41 -0.63 3.18
CA LYS A 92 1.35 -1.75 3.36
C LYS A 92 0.80 -3.06 2.80
N LEU A 93 -0.46 -3.40 3.10
CA LEU A 93 -1.09 -4.63 2.58
C LEU A 93 -1.25 -4.59 1.07
N ARG A 94 -1.60 -3.43 0.50
CA ARG A 94 -1.71 -3.27 -0.95
C ARG A 94 -0.36 -3.44 -1.63
N TYR A 95 0.68 -2.85 -1.07
CA TYR A 95 2.05 -2.98 -1.55
C TYR A 95 2.51 -4.45 -1.49
N GLN A 96 2.32 -5.12 -0.35
CA GLN A 96 2.68 -6.52 -0.17
C GLN A 96 1.99 -7.42 -1.21
N LYS A 97 0.67 -7.25 -1.44
CA LYS A 97 -0.06 -8.01 -2.47
C LYS A 97 0.53 -7.85 -3.87
N CYS A 98 1.05 -6.67 -4.21
CA CYS A 98 1.70 -6.44 -5.50
C CYS A 98 3.06 -7.11 -5.60
N LEU A 99 3.81 -7.18 -4.49
CA LEU A 99 5.09 -7.88 -4.42
C LEU A 99 4.91 -9.40 -4.53
N ASP A 100 3.94 -9.96 -3.80
CA ASP A 100 3.67 -11.40 -3.78
C ASP A 100 3.21 -11.91 -5.16
N ALA A 101 2.50 -11.09 -5.92
CA ALA A 101 2.12 -11.40 -7.30
C ALA A 101 3.31 -11.40 -8.27
N HIS A 102 4.46 -10.82 -7.89
CA HIS A 102 5.66 -10.72 -8.73
C HIS A 102 6.93 -11.14 -7.94
N PRO A 103 7.04 -12.41 -7.53
CA PRO A 103 8.11 -12.87 -6.64
C PRO A 103 9.53 -12.72 -7.24
N GLY A 104 9.65 -12.51 -8.55
CA GLY A 104 10.93 -12.31 -9.24
C GLY A 104 11.52 -10.90 -9.19
N ARG A 105 10.79 -9.87 -8.70
CA ARG A 105 11.27 -8.47 -8.73
C ARG A 105 11.87 -7.98 -7.40
N THR A 106 11.67 -8.71 -6.30
CA THR A 106 12.01 -8.22 -4.94
C THR A 106 13.27 -8.83 -4.32
N ALA A 107 13.90 -9.82 -4.96
CA ALA A 107 15.18 -10.34 -4.48
C ALA A 107 16.37 -9.38 -4.71
N ALA A 108 16.19 -8.30 -5.48
CA ALA A 108 17.29 -7.40 -5.88
C ALA A 108 17.46 -6.14 -5.01
N THR A 109 16.51 -5.78 -4.15
CA THR A 109 16.57 -4.51 -3.37
C THR A 109 16.44 -4.67 -1.87
N ALA A 110 16.31 -5.90 -1.34
CA ALA A 110 16.30 -6.19 0.09
C ALA A 110 17.61 -6.83 0.61
N ALA A 111 18.66 -6.92 -0.22
CA ALA A 111 19.93 -7.55 0.14
C ALA A 111 21.07 -6.53 0.29
N GLY A 112 20.93 -5.64 1.27
CA GLY A 112 22.07 -5.02 1.94
C GLY A 112 22.65 -5.94 3.02
N GLN A 113 22.93 -7.21 2.68
CA GLN A 113 23.68 -8.13 3.53
C GLN A 113 24.19 -9.29 2.67
N GLY A 114 25.51 -9.49 2.68
CA GLY A 114 26.23 -10.29 1.69
C GLY A 114 26.01 -11.80 1.75
N LYS A 115 26.62 -12.45 0.74
CA LYS A 115 26.84 -13.89 0.51
C LYS A 115 25.68 -14.66 -0.13
N GLY A 116 25.93 -15.21 -1.33
CA GLY A 116 25.16 -16.36 -1.80
C GLY A 116 25.15 -16.68 -3.29
N LEU A 117 26.29 -16.69 -3.98
CA LEU A 117 26.44 -17.25 -5.32
C LEU A 117 26.25 -18.80 -5.27
N GLY A 118 25.04 -19.30 -5.05
CA GLY A 118 24.83 -20.74 -4.80
C GLY A 118 23.41 -21.28 -4.93
N ALA A 119 22.41 -20.46 -5.28
CA ALA A 119 21.03 -20.93 -5.41
C ALA A 119 20.74 -21.66 -6.73
N THR A 120 21.45 -21.34 -7.82
CA THR A 120 21.17 -21.91 -9.16
C THR A 120 21.71 -23.34 -9.34
N ILE A 121 22.72 -23.76 -8.57
CA ILE A 121 23.37 -25.07 -8.78
C ILE A 121 22.54 -26.23 -8.19
N LYS A 122 21.66 -25.98 -7.21
CA LYS A 122 20.92 -27.05 -6.52
C LYS A 122 19.85 -27.73 -7.37
N SER A 123 19.30 -27.05 -8.39
CA SER A 123 18.29 -27.66 -9.28
C SER A 123 18.86 -28.69 -10.25
N LEU A 124 20.17 -28.68 -10.52
CA LEU A 124 20.79 -29.61 -11.49
C LEU A 124 21.13 -30.98 -10.87
N VAL A 125 21.40 -31.05 -9.57
CA VAL A 125 21.83 -32.31 -8.92
C VAL A 125 20.66 -33.24 -8.56
N SER A 126 19.42 -32.76 -8.59
CA SER A 126 18.24 -33.58 -8.25
C SER A 126 17.75 -34.47 -9.41
N GLY A 127 18.33 -34.33 -10.62
CA GLY A 127 17.91 -35.09 -11.82
C GLY A 127 18.73 -36.34 -12.12
N LEU A 128 19.75 -36.68 -11.33
CA LEU A 128 20.79 -37.64 -11.72
C LEU A 128 20.74 -38.96 -10.94
N THR A 129 19.95 -39.06 -9.86
CA THR A 129 19.87 -40.28 -9.04
C THR A 129 18.54 -40.99 -9.26
N GLY A 130 18.40 -41.70 -10.38
CA GLY A 130 17.15 -42.38 -10.71
C GLY A 130 17.22 -43.41 -11.84
N ARG A 131 18.05 -44.45 -11.73
CA ARG A 131 17.77 -45.77 -12.34
C ARG A 131 18.74 -46.86 -11.85
N ARG A 132 18.25 -47.79 -11.01
CA ARG A 132 18.84 -49.14 -10.85
C ARG A 132 17.79 -50.13 -11.38
N PRO A 133 18.06 -50.88 -12.46
CA PRO A 133 17.26 -52.05 -12.80
C PRO A 133 17.65 -53.23 -11.88
N ARG A 134 16.66 -53.91 -11.31
CA ARG A 134 16.80 -55.27 -10.77
C ARG A 134 16.26 -56.24 -11.84
N THR A 135 17.09 -57.15 -12.31
CA THR A 135 16.75 -58.34 -13.12
C THR A 135 17.58 -59.50 -12.55
N ALA A 136 16.91 -60.50 -11.97
CA ALA A 136 16.75 -61.89 -12.47
C ALA A 136 18.02 -62.74 -12.20
N ASP A 137 17.99 -63.65 -11.23
CA ASP A 137 17.53 -65.06 -11.26
C ASP A 137 18.68 -66.04 -11.60
N SER A 138 18.65 -67.21 -10.95
CA SER A 138 19.53 -68.39 -10.98
C SER A 138 20.63 -68.46 -9.90
#